data_AF-A0A7C4NGY3-F1
#
_entry.id   AF-A0A7C4NGY3-F1
#
_cell.length_a   1.000
_cell.length_b   1.000
_cell.length_c   1.000
_cell.angle_alpha   90.00
_cell.angle_beta   90.00
_cell.angle_gamma   90.00
#
_symmetry.space_group_name_H-M   'P 1'
#
loop_
_entity.id
_entity.type
_entity.pdbx_description
1 polymer ?
#
loop_
_entity_poly.entity_id
_entity_poly.type
_entity_poly.pdbx_seq_one_letter_code
_entity_poly.pdbx_strand_id
1 'polypeptide(L)' 'MKEIIQIFQILVSIFLISSILLQPPRRYFGPYFKRRGAEKILFYSTIFFAILFIILAILNWVL' A
#
# COMPACT_ATOMS: atom_id res chain seq x y z
N MET A 1 -23.68 -2.29 -7.01
CA MET A 1 -22.73 -2.84 -6.03
C MET A 1 -21.33 -3.00 -6.65
N LYS A 2 -21.19 -3.76 -7.74
CA LYS A 2 -19.91 -3.96 -8.46
C LYS A 2 -19.17 -2.67 -8.78
N GLU A 3 -19.86 -1.70 -9.38
CA GLU A 3 -19.25 -0.41 -9.77
C GLU A 3 -18.70 0.35 -8.56
N ILE A 4 -19.38 0.31 -7.41
CA ILE A 4 -18.91 0.97 -6.18
C ILE A 4 -17.65 0.27 -5.67
N ILE A 5 -17.63 -1.06 -5.63
CA ILE A 5 -16.45 -1.84 -5.23
C ILE A 5 -15.28 -1.54 -6.16
N GLN A 6 -15.53 -1.45 -7.47
CA GLN A 6 -14.53 -1.16 -8.49
C GLN A 6 -13.97 0.27 -8.35
N ILE A 7 -14.81 1.27 -8.05
CA ILE A 7 -14.38 2.64 -7.75
C ILE A 7 -13.48 2.66 -6.51
N PHE A 8 -13.88 1.97 -5.43
CA PHE A 8 -13.05 1.87 -4.22
C PHE A 8 -11.72 1.16 -4.48
N GLN A 9 -11.73 0.12 -5.31
CA GLN A 9 -10.51 -0.60 -5.69
C GLN A 9 -9.54 0.32 -6.45
N ILE A 10 -10.04 1.12 -7.40
CA ILE A 10 -9.23 2.10 -8.13
C ILE A 10 -8.64 3.15 -7.17
N LEU A 11 -9.43 3.69 -6.25
CA LEU A 11 -8.95 4.67 -5.27
C LEU A 11 -7.86 4.09 -4.37
N VAL A 12 -8.06 2.86 -3.87
CA VAL A 12 -7.06 2.17 -3.04
C VAL A 12 -5.80 1.87 -3.86
N SER A 13 -5.91 1.49 -5.14
CA SER A 13 -4.75 1.33 -6.02
C SER A 13 -3.94 2.61 -6.17
N ILE A 14 -4.59 3.74 -6.43
CA ILE A 14 -3.90 5.04 -6.57
C ILE A 14 -3.15 5.39 -5.28
N PHE A 15 -3.80 5.18 -4.13
CA PHE A 15 -3.19 5.45 -2.83
C PHE A 15 -2.02 4.51 -2.52
N LEU A 16 -2.16 3.23 -2.87
CA LEU A 16 -1.11 2.23 -2.75
C LEU A 16 0.10 2.58 -3.61
N ILE A 17 -0.11 2.90 -4.89
CA ILE A 17 0.94 3.29 -5.83
C ILE A 17 1.67 4.54 -5.32
N SER A 18 0.91 5.56 -4.91
CA SER A 18 1.47 6.79 -4.33
C SER A 18 2.29 6.50 -3.08
N SER A 19 1.79 5.62 -2.20
CA SER A 19 2.51 5.21 -0.99
C SER A 19 3.80 4.47 -1.30
N ILE A 20 3.80 3.60 -2.33
CA ILE A 20 5.01 2.89 -2.78
C ILE A 20 6.03 3.87 -3.35
N LEU A 21 5.60 4.82 -4.18
CA LEU A 21 6.49 5.82 -4.78
C LEU A 21 7.12 6.75 -3.73
N LEU A 22 6.38 7.05 -2.66
CA LEU A 22 6.87 7.88 -1.56
C LEU A 22 7.85 7.13 -0.64
N GLN A 23 7.97 5.80 -0.77
CA GLN A 23 8.98 5.05 -0.02
C GLN A 23 10.38 5.35 -0.60
N PRO A 24 11.29 5.92 0.19
CA PRO A 24 12.63 6.23 -0.29
C PRO A 24 13.38 4.93 -0.66
N PRO A 25 14.16 4.93 -1.76
CA PRO A 25 14.98 3.79 -2.14
C PRO A 25 16.00 3.52 -1.04
N ARG A 26 16.05 2.28 -0.56
CA ARG A 26 16.96 1.86 0.50
C ARG A 26 18.39 1.83 -0.05
N ARG A 27 19.17 2.87 0.25
CA ARG A 27 20.61 2.86 -0.01
C ARG A 27 21.32 2.34 1.25
N TYR A 28 21.64 1.05 1.24
CA TYR A 28 22.29 0.37 2.36
C TYR A 28 23.76 0.79 2.44
N PHE A 29 24.08 1.71 3.34
CA PHE A 29 25.45 2.00 3.75
C PHE A 29 25.64 1.58 5.21
N GLY A 30 25.80 0.27 5.45
CA GLY A 30 26.26 -0.28 6.72
C GLY A 30 25.33 -1.27 7.45
N PRO A 31 25.85 -2.00 8.46
CA PRO A 31 25.17 -3.13 9.11
C PRO A 31 24.04 -2.74 10.09
N TYR A 32 23.83 -1.45 10.38
CA TYR A 32 22.85 -0.99 11.37
C TYR A 32 21.79 -0.05 10.76
N PHE A 33 21.03 -0.54 9.78
CA PHE A 33 19.88 0.22 9.27
C PHE A 33 18.62 -0.09 10.09
N LYS A 34 18.05 0.93 10.75
CA LYS A 34 16.76 0.85 11.44
C LYS A 34 15.81 1.87 10.83
N ARG A 35 14.61 1.42 10.43
CA ARG A 35 13.53 2.32 9.95
C ARG A 35 13.13 3.27 11.08
N ARG A 36 13.10 4.58 10.80
CA ARG A 36 12.79 5.63 11.79
C ARG A 36 11.71 6.57 11.27
N GLY A 37 10.91 7.13 12.18
CA GLY A 37 9.94 8.19 11.91
C GLY A 37 8.96 7.86 10.78
N ALA A 38 8.89 8.76 9.80
CA ALA A 38 7.95 8.73 8.68
C ALA A 38 8.11 7.47 7.80
N GLU A 39 9.32 6.98 7.56
CA GLU A 39 9.55 5.80 6.71
C GLU A 39 8.93 4.54 7.32
N LYS A 40 8.93 4.44 8.66
CA LYS A 40 8.28 3.33 9.38
C LYS A 40 6.77 3.38 9.17
N ILE A 41 6.17 4.57 9.33
CA ILE A 41 4.73 4.77 9.19
C ILE A 41 4.29 4.45 7.76
N LEU A 42 4.96 5.04 6.76
CA LEU A 42 4.68 4.80 5.34
C LEU A 42 4.77 3.32 4.97
N PHE A 43 5.76 2.61 5.51
CA PHE A 43 5.90 1.18 5.27
C PHE A 43 4.72 0.37 5.83
N TYR A 44 4.31 0.63 7.09
CA TYR A 44 3.16 -0.06 7.67
C TYR A 44 1.83 0.32 7.00
N SER A 45 1.65 1.59 6.65
CA SER A 45 0.49 2.05 5.88
C SER A 45 0.43 1.38 4.51
N THR A 46 1.56 1.20 3.83
CA THR A 46 1.60 0.52 2.52
C THR A 46 1.22 -0.95 2.66
N ILE A 47 1.70 -1.65 3.71
CA ILE A 47 1.26 -3.03 3.98
C ILE A 47 -0.24 -3.08 4.24
N PHE A 48 -0.77 -2.16 5.04
CA PHE A 48 -2.19 -2.08 5.32
C PHE A 48 -3.01 -1.88 4.04
N PHE A 49 -2.63 -0.93 3.19
CA PHE A 49 -3.29 -0.70 1.89
C PHE A 49 -3.14 -1.89 0.94
N ALA A 50 -2.02 -2.61 0.97
CA ALA A 50 -1.81 -3.79 0.14
C ALA A 50 -2.76 -4.92 0.53
N ILE A 51 -2.90 -5.19 1.83
CA ILE A 51 -3.85 -6.18 2.34
C ILE A 51 -5.28 -5.77 2.00
N LEU A 52 -5.63 -4.50 2.21
CA LEU A 52 -6.95 -3.97 1.87
C LEU A 52 -7.27 -4.10 0.38
N PHE A 53 -6.28 -3.83 -0.48
CA PHE A 53 -6.42 -4.00 -1.94
C PHE A 53 -6.69 -5.46 -2.31
N ILE A 54 -5.97 -6.41 -1.71
CA ILE A 54 -6.20 -7.85 -1.96
C ILE A 54 -7.60 -8.26 -1.54
N ILE A 55 -8.07 -7.83 -0.36
CA ILE A 55 -9.42 -8.13 0.13
C ILE A 55 -10.46 -7.57 -0.85
N LEU A 56 -10.32 -6.30 -1.27
CA LEU A 56 -11.21 -5.68 -2.24
C LEU A 56 -11.19 -6.39 -3.59
N ALA A 57 -10.02 -6.85 -4.05
CA ALA A 57 -9.90 -7.60 -5.32
C ALA A 57 -10.61 -8.95 -5.26
N ILE A 58 -10.49 -9.68 -4.14
CA ILE A 58 -11.22 -10.95 -3.94
C ILE A 58 -12.72 -10.69 -3.87
N LEU A 59 -13.15 -9.66 -3.13
CA LEU A 59 -14.56 -9.29 -3.06
C LEU A 59 -15.12 -8.91 -4.43
N ASN A 60 -14.38 -8.12 -5.22
CA ASN A 60 -14.79 -7.74 -6.58
C ASN A 60 -14.89 -8.94 -7.53
N TRP A 61 -14.04 -9.96 -7.34
CA TRP A 61 -14.07 -11.15 -8.16
C TRP A 61 -15.25 -12.08 -7.83
N VAL A 62 -15.62 -12.17 -6.55
CA VAL A 62 -16.69 -13.05 -6.07
C VAL A 62 -18.09 -12.43 -6.22
N LEU A 63 -18.26 -11.14 -5.91
CA LEU A 63 -19.52 -10.40 -6.07
C LEU A 63 -19.67 -9.91 -7.49
#